data_AF-A0AAN1PZ89-F1
#
_entry.id   AF-A0AAN1PZ89-F1
#
_cell.length_a   1.000
_cell.length_b   1.000
_cell.length_c   1.000
_cell.angle_alpha   90.00
_cell.angle_beta   90.00
_cell.angle_gamma   90.00
#
_symmetry.space_group_name_H-M   'P 1'
#
loop_
_entity.id
_entity.type
_entity.pdbx_description
1 polymer ?
#
loop_
_entity_poly.entity_id
_entity_poly.type
_entity_poly.pdbx_seq_one_letter_code
_entity_poly.pdbx_strand_id
1 'polypeptide(L)'
;MDRYLEAYQTVTGKVPPVAAANLTPLFDQMQAGQVVPPRGQQAVELGFTAHTFNDRRENPAMYDYYQWVTTHVITGPINELTAKLIGMAFTSTNVIESNLPQPLTLNPWQITQLETALITAKQAVIVENNGIFIWLAHRHPEWPLINQSGNDFNESSVQMIQKIEQAGVVLTYLGDLDSTGIRIAAQLFSVLKKTSVDQFMALQTPQRVVQWLSLYGKVSSERTRSVKLEPQLFQEEVNSIHVFGRFVEQEQLIEPYEQLIADWLV
;
A
#
# COMPACT_ATOMS: atom_id res chain seq x y z
N MET A 1 -32.62 12.63 3.08
CA MET A 1 -32.56 11.19 3.33
C MET A 1 -31.51 10.64 2.39
N ASP A 2 -30.60 9.79 2.87
CA ASP A 2 -29.52 9.25 2.04
C ASP A 2 -30.11 8.25 1.03
N ARG A 3 -29.96 8.56 -0.27
CA ARG A 3 -30.55 7.79 -1.37
C ARG A 3 -30.06 6.35 -1.41
N TYR A 4 -28.83 6.09 -0.96
CA TYR A 4 -28.23 4.77 -0.98
C TYR A 4 -28.81 3.89 0.12
N LEU A 5 -28.99 4.45 1.32
CA LEU A 5 -29.64 3.76 2.45
C LEU A 5 -31.10 3.43 2.13
N GLU A 6 -31.82 4.41 1.58
CA GLU A 6 -33.23 4.24 1.21
C GLU A 6 -33.41 3.17 0.13
N ALA A 7 -32.57 3.19 -0.92
CA ALA A 7 -32.58 2.17 -1.97
C ALA A 7 -32.25 0.78 -1.40
N TYR A 8 -31.22 0.67 -0.56
CA TYR A 8 -30.83 -0.60 0.05
C TYR A 8 -31.95 -1.17 0.92
N GLN A 9 -32.53 -0.36 1.80
CA GLN A 9 -33.59 -0.81 2.70
C GLN A 9 -34.86 -1.19 1.94
N THR A 10 -35.23 -0.41 0.92
CA THR A 10 -36.44 -0.64 0.13
C THR A 10 -36.34 -1.92 -0.70
N VAL A 11 -35.19 -2.18 -1.34
CA VAL A 11 -35.02 -3.33 -2.23
C VAL A 11 -34.68 -4.61 -1.46
N THR A 12 -33.84 -4.52 -0.43
CA THR A 12 -33.35 -5.72 0.27
C THR A 12 -34.18 -6.07 1.51
N GLY A 13 -34.97 -5.14 2.03
CA GLY A 13 -35.67 -5.27 3.31
C GLY A 13 -34.73 -5.30 4.53
N LYS A 14 -33.41 -5.14 4.34
CA LYS A 14 -32.42 -5.17 5.42
C LYS A 14 -32.25 -3.77 6.01
N VAL A 15 -31.98 -3.72 7.31
CA VAL A 15 -31.58 -2.48 7.98
C VAL A 15 -30.14 -2.14 7.55
N PRO A 16 -29.88 -0.93 7.03
CA PRO A 16 -28.52 -0.52 6.71
C PRO A 16 -27.61 -0.51 7.97
N PRO A 17 -26.32 -0.83 7.84
CA PRO A 17 -25.37 -0.69 8.95
C PRO A 17 -25.34 0.75 9.49
N VAL A 18 -25.09 0.92 10.79
CA VAL A 18 -25.09 2.25 11.45
C VAL A 18 -24.13 3.23 10.78
N ALA A 19 -22.95 2.76 10.39
CA ALA A 19 -21.92 3.59 9.74
C ALA A 19 -22.10 3.73 8.22
N ALA A 20 -23.15 3.16 7.63
CA ALA A 20 -23.36 3.14 6.17
C ALA A 20 -23.56 4.54 5.57
N ALA A 21 -24.13 5.47 6.34
CA ALA A 21 -24.30 6.87 5.93
C ALA A 21 -22.97 7.56 5.60
N ASN A 22 -21.87 7.12 6.23
CA ASN A 22 -20.54 7.67 5.98
C ASN A 22 -20.06 7.40 4.54
N LEU A 23 -20.62 6.41 3.84
CA LEU A 23 -20.20 6.06 2.48
C LEU A 23 -20.87 6.95 1.41
N THR A 24 -21.85 7.79 1.78
CA THR A 24 -22.55 8.66 0.83
C THR A 24 -21.60 9.47 -0.06
N PRO A 25 -20.59 10.18 0.49
CA PRO A 25 -19.70 10.99 -0.32
C PRO A 25 -18.90 10.14 -1.32
N LEU A 26 -18.43 8.97 -0.90
CA LEU A 26 -17.71 8.03 -1.76
C LEU A 26 -18.59 7.54 -2.93
N PHE A 27 -19.83 7.16 -2.64
CA PHE A 27 -20.77 6.73 -3.68
C PHE A 27 -21.16 7.86 -4.63
N ASP A 28 -21.28 9.09 -4.13
CA ASP A 28 -21.53 10.26 -4.96
C ASP A 28 -20.37 10.53 -5.92
N GLN A 29 -19.13 10.39 -5.46
CA GLN A 29 -17.93 10.46 -6.33
C GLN A 29 -17.95 9.38 -7.41
N MET A 30 -18.24 8.12 -7.03
CA MET A 30 -18.36 7.00 -7.98
C MET A 30 -19.47 7.26 -9.01
N GLN A 31 -20.64 7.73 -8.57
CA GLN A 31 -21.77 8.04 -9.45
C GLN A 31 -21.45 9.20 -10.41
N ALA A 32 -20.64 10.16 -9.97
CA ALA A 32 -20.15 11.26 -10.78
C ALA A 32 -19.03 10.85 -11.76
N GLY A 33 -18.60 9.57 -11.75
CA GLY A 33 -17.52 9.07 -12.60
C GLY A 33 -16.14 9.60 -12.20
N GLN A 34 -15.99 10.10 -10.97
CA GLN A 34 -14.69 10.54 -10.48
C GLN A 34 -13.77 9.35 -10.25
N VAL A 35 -12.46 9.57 -10.42
CA VAL A 35 -11.45 8.59 -10.03
C VAL A 35 -11.44 8.51 -8.50
N VAL A 36 -11.57 7.29 -7.97
CA VAL A 36 -11.56 7.05 -6.53
C VAL A 36 -10.34 6.22 -6.12
N PRO A 37 -9.86 6.34 -4.87
CA PRO A 37 -8.72 5.57 -4.38
C PRO A 37 -8.97 4.05 -4.46
N PRO A 38 -7.94 3.20 -4.28
CA PRO A 38 -8.16 1.77 -4.07
C PRO A 38 -9.08 1.50 -2.88
N ARG A 39 -9.84 0.39 -2.90
CA ARG A 39 -10.85 0.10 -1.85
C ARG A 39 -10.31 0.09 -0.42
N GLY A 40 -9.06 -0.33 -0.22
CA GLY A 40 -8.43 -0.28 1.10
C GLY A 40 -8.32 1.15 1.62
N GLN A 41 -7.85 2.05 0.76
CA GLN A 41 -7.74 3.46 1.06
C GLN A 41 -9.12 4.09 1.30
N GLN A 42 -10.11 3.78 0.44
CA GLN A 42 -11.50 4.24 0.62
C GLN A 42 -12.04 3.84 2.01
N ALA A 43 -11.77 2.60 2.46
CA ALA A 43 -12.26 2.11 3.74
C ALA A 43 -11.62 2.84 4.92
N VAL A 44 -10.31 3.05 4.87
CA VAL A 44 -9.55 3.71 5.94
C VAL A 44 -9.89 5.18 6.06
N GLU A 45 -10.07 5.90 4.94
CA GLU A 45 -10.53 7.29 4.93
C GLU A 45 -11.91 7.46 5.59
N LEU A 46 -12.73 6.41 5.55
CA LEU A 46 -14.04 6.35 6.19
C LEU A 46 -14.01 5.78 7.63
N GLY A 47 -12.81 5.55 8.18
CA GLY A 47 -12.58 5.09 9.55
C GLY A 47 -12.67 3.59 9.76
N PHE A 48 -12.66 2.79 8.68
CA PHE A 48 -12.70 1.33 8.75
C PHE A 48 -11.30 0.69 8.66
N THR A 49 -11.23 -0.65 8.68
CA THR A 49 -10.02 -1.39 8.27
C THR A 49 -9.95 -1.47 6.75
N ALA A 50 -8.74 -1.49 6.18
CA ALA A 50 -8.51 -1.54 4.73
C ALA A 50 -9.22 -2.74 4.06
N HIS A 51 -9.44 -3.82 4.80
CA HIS A 51 -10.13 -5.00 4.28
C HIS A 51 -11.66 -4.91 4.32
N THR A 52 -12.27 -3.88 4.94
CA THR A 52 -13.73 -3.80 5.14
C THR A 52 -14.54 -3.91 3.84
N PHE A 53 -14.06 -3.37 2.72
CA PHE A 53 -14.76 -3.44 1.42
C PHE A 53 -14.28 -4.59 0.52
N ASN A 54 -13.28 -5.37 0.97
CA ASN A 54 -12.59 -6.40 0.18
C ASN A 54 -12.69 -7.81 0.76
N ASP A 55 -12.82 -7.95 2.09
CA ASP A 55 -13.01 -9.23 2.77
C ASP A 55 -14.28 -9.19 3.61
N ARG A 56 -15.26 -9.99 3.18
CA ARG A 56 -16.55 -10.11 3.87
C ARG A 56 -16.39 -10.57 5.33
N ARG A 57 -15.32 -11.27 5.69
CA ARG A 57 -15.11 -11.80 7.05
C ARG A 57 -14.81 -10.71 8.07
N GLU A 58 -14.22 -9.59 7.64
CA GLU A 58 -13.82 -8.48 8.51
C GLU A 58 -15.02 -7.68 9.00
N ASN A 59 -15.91 -7.30 8.08
CA ASN A 59 -17.15 -6.62 8.42
C ASN A 59 -18.27 -7.00 7.42
N PRO A 60 -18.97 -8.13 7.65
CA PRO A 60 -19.92 -8.66 6.68
C PRO A 60 -21.04 -7.68 6.31
N ALA A 61 -21.52 -6.90 7.28
CA ALA A 61 -22.63 -5.98 7.08
C ALA A 61 -22.22 -4.78 6.20
N MET A 62 -21.05 -4.18 6.46
CA MET A 62 -20.53 -3.10 5.63
C MET A 62 -20.11 -3.58 4.24
N TYR A 63 -19.48 -4.76 4.16
CA TYR A 63 -19.13 -5.39 2.89
C TYR A 63 -20.37 -5.61 2.02
N ASP A 64 -21.41 -6.25 2.56
CA ASP A 64 -22.64 -6.55 1.81
C ASP A 64 -23.34 -5.26 1.34
N TYR A 65 -23.36 -4.22 2.19
CA TYR A 65 -23.93 -2.92 1.82
C TYR A 65 -23.14 -2.24 0.69
N TYR A 66 -21.81 -2.16 0.82
CA TYR A 66 -20.93 -1.57 -0.19
C TYR A 66 -21.07 -2.29 -1.54
N GLN A 67 -20.99 -3.62 -1.54
CA GLN A 67 -21.14 -4.43 -2.75
C GLN A 67 -22.52 -4.27 -3.38
N TRP A 68 -23.58 -4.20 -2.57
CA TRP A 68 -24.92 -4.00 -3.09
C TRP A 68 -25.07 -2.65 -3.78
N VAL A 69 -24.64 -1.55 -3.15
CA VAL A 69 -24.75 -0.20 -3.73
C VAL A 69 -23.94 -0.08 -5.01
N THR A 70 -22.69 -0.51 -5.01
CA THR A 70 -21.80 -0.46 -6.18
C THR A 70 -22.29 -1.32 -7.34
N THR A 71 -23.05 -2.39 -7.06
CA THR A 71 -23.60 -3.28 -8.11
C THR A 71 -24.97 -2.84 -8.63
N HIS A 72 -25.85 -2.31 -7.77
CA HIS A 72 -27.27 -2.12 -8.09
C HIS A 72 -27.71 -0.66 -8.20
N VAL A 73 -26.96 0.27 -7.60
CA VAL A 73 -27.34 1.69 -7.57
C VAL A 73 -26.44 2.52 -8.47
N ILE A 74 -25.14 2.23 -8.50
CA ILE A 74 -24.20 2.94 -9.38
C ILE A 74 -24.43 2.51 -10.83
N THR A 75 -24.84 3.44 -11.67
CA THR A 75 -25.27 3.16 -13.06
C THR A 75 -24.15 3.27 -14.10
N GLY A 76 -22.96 3.72 -13.70
CA GLY A 76 -21.80 3.93 -14.58
C GLY A 76 -20.58 3.09 -14.15
N PRO A 77 -19.49 3.08 -14.94
CA PRO A 77 -18.26 2.43 -14.54
C PRO A 77 -17.70 3.09 -13.27
N ILE A 78 -17.26 2.28 -12.32
CA ILE A 78 -16.54 2.75 -11.14
C ILE A 78 -15.07 2.92 -11.54
N ASN A 79 -14.59 4.17 -11.57
CA ASN A 79 -13.21 4.52 -11.91
C ASN A 79 -12.29 4.36 -10.69
N GLU A 80 -12.26 3.14 -10.15
CA GLU A 80 -11.37 2.78 -9.04
C GLU A 80 -9.93 2.62 -9.53
N LEU A 81 -8.99 3.27 -8.85
CA LEU A 81 -7.57 3.01 -9.08
C LEU A 81 -7.23 1.59 -8.64
N THR A 82 -6.87 0.75 -9.61
CA THR A 82 -6.40 -0.61 -9.35
C THR A 82 -5.00 -0.80 -9.89
N ALA A 83 -4.11 -1.39 -9.08
CA ALA A 83 -2.88 -1.98 -9.58
C ALA A 83 -3.16 -3.46 -9.90
N LYS A 84 -3.65 -3.74 -11.13
CA LYS A 84 -3.77 -5.12 -11.62
C LYS A 84 -2.42 -5.59 -12.11
N LEU A 85 -1.64 -6.18 -11.21
CA LEU A 85 -0.28 -6.62 -11.50
C LEU A 85 -0.25 -8.09 -11.89
N ILE A 86 0.62 -8.40 -12.83
CA ILE A 86 0.93 -9.76 -13.27
C ILE A 86 2.12 -10.22 -12.41
N GLY A 87 1.95 -11.27 -11.61
CA GLY A 87 2.84 -11.60 -10.46
C GLY A 87 4.32 -11.88 -10.75
N MET A 88 4.76 -11.90 -12.00
CA MET A 88 6.19 -12.03 -12.36
C MET A 88 6.83 -10.70 -12.83
N ALA A 89 6.06 -9.62 -12.87
CA ALA A 89 6.51 -8.37 -13.44
C ALA A 89 6.93 -7.37 -12.36
N PHE A 90 8.07 -6.71 -12.60
CA PHE A 90 8.53 -5.60 -11.78
C PHE A 90 7.79 -4.32 -12.19
N THR A 91 7.26 -3.55 -11.23
CA THR A 91 6.55 -2.30 -11.53
C THR A 91 7.14 -1.14 -10.75
N SER A 92 7.36 -0.02 -11.44
CA SER A 92 7.89 1.21 -10.85
C SER A 92 7.37 2.44 -11.57
N THR A 93 7.50 3.61 -10.95
CA THR A 93 7.34 4.90 -11.60
C THR A 93 8.60 5.73 -11.40
N ASN A 94 9.05 6.45 -12.44
CA ASN A 94 10.17 7.41 -12.42
C ASN A 94 11.53 6.89 -11.91
N VAL A 95 11.72 5.56 -11.87
CA VAL A 95 13.02 4.94 -11.58
C VAL A 95 13.84 4.73 -12.86
N ILE A 96 13.13 4.44 -13.96
CA ILE A 96 13.70 4.04 -15.24
C ILE A 96 13.23 5.05 -16.29
N GLU A 97 14.17 5.62 -17.02
CA GLU A 97 13.89 6.47 -18.18
C GLU A 97 13.20 5.64 -19.26
N SER A 98 12.02 6.09 -19.66
CA SER A 98 11.21 5.44 -20.68
C SER A 98 10.28 6.45 -21.34
N ASN A 99 9.97 6.22 -22.61
CA ASN A 99 8.92 6.92 -23.34
C ASN A 99 7.55 6.21 -23.23
N LEU A 100 7.47 5.11 -22.47
CA LEU A 100 6.24 4.39 -22.20
C LEU A 100 5.42 5.09 -21.10
N PRO A 101 4.08 4.90 -21.08
CA PRO A 101 3.26 5.38 -19.97
C PRO A 101 3.71 4.80 -18.63
N GLN A 102 3.71 5.62 -17.59
CA GLN A 102 3.96 5.22 -16.21
C GLN A 102 2.65 4.82 -15.51
N PRO A 103 2.68 3.89 -14.52
CA PRO A 103 3.83 3.12 -14.06
C PRO A 103 4.34 2.13 -15.12
N LEU A 104 5.66 1.97 -15.20
CA LEU A 104 6.31 1.01 -16.08
C LEU A 104 6.30 -0.38 -15.44
N THR A 105 5.78 -1.38 -16.18
CA THR A 105 5.81 -2.79 -15.81
C THR A 105 6.74 -3.56 -16.74
N LEU A 106 7.71 -4.26 -16.17
CA LEU A 106 8.73 -5.03 -16.88
C LEU A 106 8.61 -6.51 -16.55
N ASN A 107 8.51 -7.35 -17.58
CA ASN A 107 8.60 -8.80 -17.46
C ASN A 107 10.07 -9.27 -17.30
N PRO A 108 10.32 -10.52 -16.88
CA PRO A 108 11.66 -11.02 -16.59
C PRO A 108 12.69 -10.80 -17.72
N TRP A 109 12.32 -11.06 -18.98
CA TRP A 109 13.21 -10.90 -20.11
C TRP A 109 13.57 -9.43 -20.40
N GLN A 110 12.67 -8.49 -20.11
CA GLN A 110 12.92 -7.05 -20.23
C GLN A 110 13.90 -6.57 -19.15
N ILE A 111 13.79 -7.12 -17.92
CA ILE A 111 14.72 -6.84 -16.83
C ILE A 111 16.16 -7.26 -17.21
N THR A 112 16.30 -8.43 -17.85
CA THR A 112 17.62 -8.90 -18.32
C THR A 112 18.22 -7.95 -19.36
N GLN A 113 17.41 -7.45 -20.30
CA GLN A 113 17.84 -6.57 -21.39
C GLN A 113 18.00 -5.10 -21.00
N LEU A 114 17.45 -4.68 -19.84
CA LEU A 114 17.51 -3.28 -19.41
C LEU A 114 18.96 -2.83 -19.19
N GLU A 115 19.37 -1.79 -19.91
CA GLU A 115 20.67 -1.15 -19.70
C GLU A 115 20.66 -0.34 -18.41
N THR A 116 21.70 -0.50 -17.58
CA THR A 116 21.82 0.23 -16.30
C THR A 116 21.80 1.75 -16.49
N ALA A 117 22.24 2.27 -17.64
CA ALA A 117 22.21 3.69 -17.97
C ALA A 117 20.80 4.28 -18.03
N LEU A 118 19.77 3.46 -18.24
CA LEU A 118 18.37 3.88 -18.22
C LEU A 118 17.82 4.03 -16.80
N ILE A 119 18.54 3.61 -15.77
CA ILE A 119 18.15 3.80 -14.37
C ILE A 119 18.67 5.18 -13.94
N THR A 120 17.78 6.17 -13.92
CA THR A 120 18.14 7.59 -13.79
C THR A 120 17.83 8.18 -12.41
N ALA A 121 16.96 7.54 -11.64
CA ALA A 121 16.67 7.97 -10.27
C ALA A 121 17.92 7.86 -9.39
N LYS A 122 18.09 8.80 -8.46
CA LYS A 122 19.16 8.73 -7.43
C LYS A 122 18.70 8.02 -6.17
N GLN A 123 17.40 8.08 -5.92
CA GLN A 123 16.72 7.57 -4.73
C GLN A 123 15.39 6.96 -5.20
N ALA A 124 14.94 5.91 -4.55
CA ALA A 124 13.61 5.35 -4.80
C ALA A 124 12.99 4.77 -3.53
N VAL A 125 11.66 4.89 -3.42
CA VAL A 125 10.88 4.37 -2.30
C VAL A 125 10.20 3.08 -2.72
N ILE A 126 10.52 1.99 -2.01
CA ILE A 126 9.86 0.70 -2.19
C ILE A 126 8.59 0.70 -1.34
N VAL A 127 7.45 0.47 -1.98
CA VAL A 127 6.12 0.42 -1.35
C VAL A 127 5.60 -1.00 -1.45
N GLU A 128 5.31 -1.61 -0.31
CA GLU A 128 4.83 -2.99 -0.22
C GLU A 128 3.41 -3.15 -0.81
N ASN A 129 2.52 -2.22 -0.48
CA ASN A 129 1.11 -2.33 -0.82
C ASN A 129 0.80 -1.74 -2.20
N ASN A 130 0.23 -2.57 -3.08
CA ASN A 130 -0.18 -2.23 -4.44
C ASN A 130 -1.11 -1.01 -4.54
N GLY A 131 -2.08 -0.92 -3.63
CA GLY A 131 -3.03 0.19 -3.57
C GLY A 131 -2.32 1.49 -3.19
N ILE A 132 -1.46 1.44 -2.17
CA ILE A 132 -0.67 2.59 -1.73
C ILE A 132 0.26 3.06 -2.84
N PHE A 133 0.96 2.14 -3.51
CA PHE A 133 1.81 2.46 -4.64
C PHE A 133 1.06 3.22 -5.73
N ILE A 134 -0.07 2.69 -6.22
CA ILE A 134 -0.80 3.35 -7.32
C ILE A 134 -1.44 4.67 -6.88
N TRP A 135 -1.82 4.77 -5.61
CA TRP A 135 -2.38 6.00 -5.06
C TRP A 135 -1.33 7.10 -4.95
N LEU A 136 -0.15 6.79 -4.43
CA LEU A 136 0.98 7.71 -4.37
C LEU A 136 1.45 8.10 -5.78
N ALA A 137 1.55 7.15 -6.71
CA ALA A 137 1.92 7.43 -8.10
C ALA A 137 0.89 8.34 -8.81
N HIS A 138 -0.40 8.18 -8.51
CA HIS A 138 -1.45 9.06 -9.05
C HIS A 138 -1.33 10.49 -8.50
N ARG A 139 -1.07 10.63 -7.21
CA ARG A 139 -0.99 11.94 -6.51
C ARG A 139 0.34 12.66 -6.76
N HIS A 140 1.42 11.91 -6.92
CA HIS A 140 2.79 12.39 -7.12
C HIS A 140 3.42 11.71 -8.33
N PRO A 141 3.03 12.12 -9.55
CA PRO A 141 3.42 11.43 -10.78
C PRO A 141 4.91 11.48 -11.10
N GLU A 142 5.71 12.29 -10.39
CA GLU A 142 7.15 12.44 -10.58
C GLU A 142 7.99 11.66 -9.54
N TRP A 143 7.36 11.08 -8.50
CA TRP A 143 8.12 10.39 -7.45
C TRP A 143 8.69 9.06 -7.95
N PRO A 144 9.95 8.72 -7.61
CA PRO A 144 10.56 7.44 -7.92
C PRO A 144 10.06 6.37 -6.94
N LEU A 145 9.01 5.66 -7.32
CA LEU A 145 8.39 4.62 -6.50
C LEU A 145 8.57 3.25 -7.13
N ILE A 146 8.79 2.22 -6.30
CA ILE A 146 8.87 0.82 -6.69
C ILE A 146 7.75 0.08 -5.99
N ASN A 147 6.96 -0.68 -6.76
CA ASN A 147 5.96 -1.54 -6.19
C ASN A 147 6.55 -2.91 -5.89
N GLN A 148 6.48 -3.33 -4.63
CA GLN A 148 6.97 -4.64 -4.20
C GLN A 148 5.88 -5.72 -4.22
N SER A 149 4.60 -5.34 -4.24
CA SER A 149 3.46 -6.26 -4.39
C SER A 149 3.34 -7.35 -3.32
N GLY A 150 3.58 -7.01 -2.05
CA GLY A 150 3.33 -7.89 -0.90
C GLY A 150 4.34 -9.01 -0.73
N ASN A 151 3.98 -10.27 -0.95
CA ASN A 151 4.91 -11.41 -0.78
C ASN A 151 5.44 -11.96 -2.11
N ASP A 152 5.24 -11.26 -3.23
CA ASP A 152 5.72 -11.65 -4.57
C ASP A 152 7.22 -11.39 -4.74
N PHE A 153 8.00 -12.03 -3.87
CA PHE A 153 9.46 -12.06 -3.85
C PHE A 153 10.00 -13.03 -4.91
N ASN A 154 9.65 -12.80 -6.17
CA ASN A 154 10.13 -13.63 -7.27
C ASN A 154 11.58 -13.24 -7.66
N GLU A 155 12.28 -14.16 -8.32
CA GLU A 155 13.68 -13.97 -8.72
C GLU A 155 13.89 -12.73 -9.60
N SER A 156 12.91 -12.40 -10.45
CA SER A 156 12.98 -11.26 -11.37
C SER A 156 12.92 -9.92 -10.64
N SER A 157 12.04 -9.81 -9.62
CA SER A 157 11.98 -8.65 -8.74
C SER A 157 13.29 -8.46 -7.98
N VAL A 158 13.87 -9.54 -7.45
CA VAL A 158 15.17 -9.49 -6.75
C VAL A 158 16.29 -9.03 -7.69
N GLN A 159 16.38 -9.61 -8.89
CA GLN A 159 17.36 -9.21 -9.90
C GLN A 159 17.22 -7.73 -10.25
N MET A 160 15.99 -7.24 -10.39
CA MET A 160 15.75 -5.84 -10.73
C MET A 160 16.12 -4.88 -9.61
N ILE A 161 15.74 -5.18 -8.36
CA ILE A 161 16.11 -4.37 -7.19
C ILE A 161 17.63 -4.31 -7.02
N GLN A 162 18.32 -5.45 -7.20
CA GLN A 162 19.78 -5.48 -7.16
C GLN A 162 20.41 -4.69 -8.32
N LYS A 163 19.82 -4.71 -9.52
CA LYS A 163 20.29 -3.90 -10.66
C LYS A 163 20.12 -2.40 -10.40
N ILE A 164 18.99 -1.99 -9.83
CA ILE A 164 18.72 -0.61 -9.39
C ILE A 164 19.76 -0.17 -8.36
N GLU A 165 19.99 -0.96 -7.32
CA GLU A 165 21.01 -0.67 -6.32
C GLU A 165 22.43 -0.61 -6.91
N GLN A 166 22.73 -1.50 -7.87
CA GLN A 166 24.03 -1.50 -8.57
C GLN A 166 24.26 -0.22 -9.37
N ALA A 167 23.20 0.36 -9.96
CA ALA A 167 23.21 1.65 -10.65
C ALA A 167 23.50 2.83 -9.71
N GLY A 168 23.48 2.61 -8.38
CA GLY A 168 23.76 3.63 -7.37
C GLY A 168 22.51 4.28 -6.79
N VAL A 169 21.32 3.74 -7.06
CA VAL A 169 20.08 4.22 -6.46
C VAL A 169 20.04 3.85 -4.98
N VAL A 170 19.82 4.83 -4.12
CA VAL A 170 19.59 4.62 -2.70
C VAL A 170 18.14 4.20 -2.49
N LEU A 171 17.91 3.10 -1.77
CA LEU A 171 16.58 2.53 -1.56
C LEU A 171 16.10 2.77 -0.13
N THR A 172 14.84 3.12 0.02
CA THR A 172 14.13 3.12 1.30
C THR A 172 12.82 2.35 1.18
N TYR A 173 12.19 1.99 2.30
CA TYR A 173 11.05 1.08 2.35
C TYR A 173 9.90 1.63 3.20
N LEU A 174 8.68 1.38 2.73
CA LEU A 174 7.43 1.57 3.45
C LEU A 174 6.59 0.30 3.33
N GLY A 175 6.17 -0.25 4.47
CA GLY A 175 5.40 -1.49 4.54
C GLY A 175 4.40 -1.50 5.69
N ASP A 176 3.68 -2.61 5.81
CA ASP A 176 2.69 -2.80 6.86
C ASP A 176 3.37 -2.92 8.23
N LEU A 177 2.81 -2.25 9.25
CA LEU A 177 3.35 -2.27 10.60
C LEU A 177 2.74 -3.43 11.40
N ASP A 178 3.02 -4.63 10.93
CA ASP A 178 2.70 -5.89 11.60
C ASP A 178 3.86 -6.89 11.53
N SER A 179 3.79 -7.98 12.29
CA SER A 179 4.88 -8.95 12.37
C SER A 179 5.23 -9.64 11.04
N THR A 180 4.30 -9.70 10.09
CA THR A 180 4.54 -10.23 8.75
C THR A 180 5.15 -9.19 7.83
N GLY A 181 4.63 -7.95 7.83
CA GLY A 181 5.19 -6.82 7.08
C GLY A 181 6.65 -6.55 7.44
N ILE A 182 6.99 -6.50 8.73
CA ILE A 182 8.39 -6.31 9.16
C ILE A 182 9.29 -7.49 8.72
N ARG A 183 8.75 -8.72 8.69
CA ARG A 183 9.49 -9.89 8.17
C ARG A 183 9.75 -9.78 6.67
N ILE A 184 8.76 -9.31 5.90
CA ILE A 184 8.90 -9.08 4.45
C ILE A 184 9.96 -7.99 4.20
N ALA A 185 9.92 -6.89 4.96
CA ALA A 185 10.93 -5.84 4.90
C ALA A 185 12.34 -6.38 5.17
N ALA A 186 12.50 -7.18 6.22
CA ALA A 186 13.79 -7.82 6.56
C ALA A 186 14.28 -8.80 5.47
N GLN A 187 13.35 -9.57 4.88
CA GLN A 187 13.68 -10.47 3.77
C GLN A 187 14.14 -9.68 2.54
N LEU A 188 13.48 -8.58 2.22
CA LEU A 188 13.91 -7.69 1.14
C LEU A 188 15.27 -7.06 1.41
N PHE A 189 15.47 -6.57 2.62
CA PHE A 189 16.77 -6.02 3.00
C PHE A 189 17.90 -7.06 2.83
N SER A 190 17.65 -8.33 3.15
CA SER A 190 18.66 -9.39 3.06
C SER A 190 19.21 -9.64 1.65
N VAL A 191 18.50 -9.22 0.59
CA VAL A 191 18.99 -9.35 -0.80
C VAL A 191 19.74 -8.11 -1.29
N LEU A 192 19.70 -7.01 -0.54
CA LEU A 192 20.44 -5.78 -0.83
C LEU A 192 21.91 -5.94 -0.44
N LYS A 193 22.79 -5.29 -1.20
CA LYS A 193 24.25 -5.43 -1.05
C LYS A 193 24.96 -4.12 -0.73
N LYS A 194 24.36 -2.97 -1.06
CA LYS A 194 24.99 -1.65 -0.90
C LYS A 194 24.22 -0.73 0.04
N THR A 195 22.90 -0.81 0.03
CA THR A 195 22.00 0.00 0.86
C THR A 195 22.19 -0.42 2.32
N SER A 196 22.52 0.53 3.20
CA SER A 196 22.59 0.23 4.63
C SER A 196 21.20 0.06 5.22
N VAL A 197 21.10 -0.63 6.36
CA VAL A 197 19.82 -0.78 7.06
C VAL A 197 19.23 0.58 7.46
N ASP A 198 20.06 1.55 7.83
CA ASP A 198 19.63 2.91 8.16
C ASP A 198 19.02 3.65 6.95
N GLN A 199 19.59 3.46 5.75
CA GLN A 199 19.03 4.03 4.52
C GLN A 199 17.72 3.34 4.15
N PHE A 200 17.70 2.01 4.25
CA PHE A 200 16.52 1.22 3.94
C PHE A 200 15.33 1.58 4.85
N MET A 201 15.60 1.79 6.14
CA MET A 201 14.60 2.15 7.16
C MET A 201 14.46 3.67 7.36
N ALA A 202 15.02 4.50 6.47
CA ALA A 202 15.07 5.95 6.67
C ALA A 202 13.69 6.62 6.85
N LEU A 203 12.64 6.08 6.21
CA LEU A 203 11.27 6.59 6.35
C LEU A 203 10.49 5.89 7.48
N GLN A 204 10.66 4.59 7.62
CA GLN A 204 10.05 3.77 8.67
C GLN A 204 11.12 3.41 9.70
N THR A 205 11.35 4.31 10.67
CA THR A 205 12.28 4.06 11.77
C THR A 205 11.56 3.50 12.98
N PRO A 206 12.25 2.78 13.90
CA PRO A 206 11.63 2.28 15.14
C PRO A 206 10.90 3.36 15.95
N GLN A 207 11.46 4.57 16.00
CA GLN A 207 10.84 5.69 16.72
C GLN A 207 9.53 6.14 16.07
N ARG A 208 9.47 6.21 14.73
CA ARG A 208 8.23 6.54 14.02
C ARG A 208 7.22 5.42 14.13
N VAL A 209 7.64 4.17 14.06
CA VAL A 209 6.76 3.01 14.27
C VAL A 209 6.07 3.08 15.63
N VAL A 210 6.79 3.38 16.72
CA VAL A 210 6.18 3.57 18.04
C VAL A 210 5.14 4.69 18.05
N GLN A 211 5.42 5.82 17.39
CA GLN A 211 4.47 6.92 17.28
C GLN A 211 3.22 6.51 16.51
N TRP A 212 3.38 5.85 15.36
CA TRP A 212 2.27 5.39 14.54
C TRP A 212 1.42 4.33 15.24
N LEU A 213 2.04 3.39 15.96
CA LEU A 213 1.33 2.41 16.79
C LEU A 213 0.50 3.08 17.90
N SER A 214 0.99 4.18 18.46
CA SER A 214 0.30 4.92 19.51
C SER A 214 -0.90 5.69 18.96
N LEU A 215 -0.75 6.32 17.80
CA LEU A 215 -1.76 7.20 17.19
C LEU A 215 -2.82 6.44 16.38
N TYR A 216 -2.40 5.43 15.61
CA TYR A 216 -3.22 4.76 14.60
C TYR A 216 -3.45 3.27 14.89
N GLY A 217 -2.79 2.72 15.91
CA GLY A 217 -2.71 1.29 16.15
C GLY A 217 -4.04 0.63 16.50
N LYS A 218 -4.34 -0.48 15.84
CA LYS A 218 -5.48 -1.36 16.10
C LYS A 218 -5.00 -2.63 16.80
N VAL A 219 -5.79 -3.18 17.73
CA VAL A 219 -5.41 -4.37 18.50
C VAL A 219 -5.62 -5.64 17.66
N SER A 220 -4.60 -6.50 17.59
CA SER A 220 -4.73 -7.85 17.03
C SER A 220 -3.59 -8.75 17.49
N SER A 221 -3.89 -9.83 18.21
CA SER A 221 -2.90 -10.81 18.67
C SER A 221 -2.28 -11.62 17.52
N GLU A 222 -3.01 -11.79 16.41
CA GLU A 222 -2.51 -12.49 15.23
C GLU A 222 -1.47 -11.67 14.48
N ARG A 223 -1.73 -10.38 14.28
CA ARG A 223 -0.83 -9.45 13.56
C ARG A 223 0.36 -8.99 14.40
N THR A 224 0.34 -9.22 15.72
CA THR A 224 1.38 -8.74 16.66
C THR A 224 2.18 -9.86 17.33
N ARG A 225 2.29 -11.02 16.66
CA ARG A 225 3.08 -12.15 17.16
C ARG A 225 4.56 -11.78 17.30
N SER A 226 5.18 -12.21 18.40
CA SER A 226 6.63 -12.08 18.54
C SER A 226 7.32 -12.93 17.47
N VAL A 227 8.28 -12.33 16.77
CA VAL A 227 9.16 -12.99 15.82
C VAL A 227 10.58 -12.50 16.04
N LYS A 228 11.55 -13.33 15.68
CA LYS A 228 12.97 -12.97 15.69
C LYS A 228 13.39 -12.53 14.30
N LEU A 229 13.96 -11.35 14.20
CA LEU A 229 14.38 -10.73 12.94
C LEU A 229 15.78 -10.15 13.08
N GLU A 230 16.50 -10.13 11.97
CA GLU A 230 17.78 -9.47 11.83
C GLU A 230 17.72 -8.57 10.58
N PRO A 231 18.42 -7.42 10.55
CA PRO A 231 19.21 -6.82 11.64
C PRO A 231 18.38 -6.30 12.84
N GLN A 232 19.07 -5.89 13.91
CA GLN A 232 18.48 -5.39 15.16
C GLN A 232 17.39 -4.32 14.98
N LEU A 233 17.50 -3.42 13.99
CA LEU A 233 16.47 -2.39 13.77
C LEU A 233 15.09 -3.00 13.45
N PHE A 234 15.02 -4.08 12.66
CA PHE A 234 13.75 -4.79 12.43
C PHE A 234 13.26 -5.50 13.70
N GLN A 235 14.18 -5.99 14.53
CA GLN A 235 13.82 -6.56 15.84
C GLN A 235 13.19 -5.50 16.75
N GLU A 236 13.67 -4.26 16.73
CA GLU A 236 13.12 -3.15 17.50
C GLU A 236 11.70 -2.78 17.04
N GLU A 237 11.44 -2.74 15.73
CA GLU A 237 10.09 -2.51 15.19
C GLU A 237 9.12 -3.60 15.60
N VAL A 238 9.50 -4.87 15.41
CA VAL A 238 8.59 -5.98 15.71
C VAL A 238 8.38 -6.17 17.21
N ASN A 239 9.38 -5.84 18.04
CA ASN A 239 9.20 -5.79 19.49
C ASN A 239 8.20 -4.69 19.88
N SER A 240 8.27 -3.53 19.23
CA SER A 240 7.32 -2.44 19.46
C SER A 240 5.89 -2.87 19.13
N ILE A 241 5.69 -3.48 17.97
CA ILE A 241 4.39 -4.06 17.54
C ILE A 241 3.89 -5.07 18.58
N HIS A 242 4.75 -6.01 19.00
CA HIS A 242 4.40 -7.05 19.95
C HIS A 242 4.05 -6.50 21.34
N VAL A 243 4.86 -5.60 21.89
CA VAL A 243 4.67 -5.00 23.22
C VAL A 243 3.41 -4.15 23.28
N PHE A 244 3.13 -3.36 22.24
CA PHE A 244 1.90 -2.59 22.17
C PHE A 244 0.67 -3.47 21.90
N GLY A 245 0.86 -4.67 21.33
CA GLY A 245 -0.23 -5.54 20.88
C GLY A 245 -1.08 -4.89 19.78
N ARG A 246 -0.49 -3.94 19.04
CA ARG A 246 -1.15 -3.14 18.01
C ARG A 246 -0.43 -3.21 16.67
N PHE A 247 -1.18 -3.05 15.58
CA PHE A 247 -0.66 -2.95 14.22
C PHE A 247 -1.23 -1.71 13.52
N VAL A 248 -0.62 -1.29 12.42
CA VAL A 248 -1.11 -0.20 11.55
C VAL A 248 -1.06 -0.66 10.10
N GLU A 249 -2.14 -0.43 9.36
CA GLU A 249 -2.21 -0.64 7.91
C GLU A 249 -1.57 0.55 7.18
N GLN A 250 -0.83 0.33 6.08
CA GLN A 250 -0.20 1.42 5.33
C GLN A 250 -1.19 2.49 4.86
N GLU A 251 -2.43 2.11 4.53
CA GLU A 251 -3.52 3.02 4.17
C GLU A 251 -3.76 4.11 5.22
N GLN A 252 -3.47 3.82 6.50
CA GLN A 252 -3.62 4.79 7.59
C GLN A 252 -2.50 5.85 7.62
N LEU A 253 -1.43 5.64 6.85
CA LEU A 253 -0.20 6.42 6.91
C LEU A 253 0.08 7.22 5.63
N ILE A 254 -0.88 7.32 4.70
CA ILE A 254 -0.71 8.10 3.46
C ILE A 254 -0.21 9.52 3.72
N GLU A 255 -0.89 10.29 4.56
CA GLU A 255 -0.50 11.69 4.82
C GLU A 255 0.91 11.77 5.46
N PRO A 256 1.24 11.00 6.52
CA PRO A 256 2.61 10.90 7.01
C PRO A 256 3.64 10.50 5.95
N TYR A 257 3.29 9.52 5.09
CA TYR A 257 4.18 9.05 4.03
C TYR A 257 4.44 10.11 2.99
N GLU A 258 3.42 10.87 2.56
CA GLU A 258 3.59 11.94 1.59
C GLU A 258 4.60 12.98 2.07
N GLN A 259 4.50 13.40 3.34
CA GLN A 259 5.45 14.35 3.92
C GLN A 259 6.87 13.75 3.99
N LEU A 260 7.00 12.52 4.50
CA LEU A 260 8.30 11.88 4.69
C LEU A 260 9.00 11.56 3.36
N ILE A 261 8.27 11.13 2.34
CA ILE A 261 8.80 10.87 1.00
C ILE A 261 9.25 12.19 0.37
N ALA A 262 8.42 13.23 0.45
CA ALA A 262 8.77 14.55 -0.08
C ALA A 262 10.08 15.07 0.53
N ASP A 263 10.24 14.98 1.85
CA ASP A 263 11.44 15.44 2.55
C ASP A 263 12.68 14.60 2.23
N TRP A 264 12.52 13.31 1.93
CA TRP A 264 13.65 12.41 1.65
C TRP A 264 14.14 12.44 0.21
N LEU A 265 13.28 12.82 -0.74
CA LEU A 265 13.61 12.93 -2.16
C LEU A 265 14.31 14.26 -2.54
N VAL A 266 14.40 15.21 -1.61
CA VAL A 266 15.06 16.53 -1.78
C VAL A 266 16.53 16.45 -1.40
#